data_AF-A0A1Y3N3V2-F1
#
_entry.id   AF-A0A1Y3N3V2-F1
#
_cell.length_a   1.000
_cell.length_b   1.000
_cell.length_c   1.000
_cell.angle_alpha   90.00
_cell.angle_beta   90.00
_cell.angle_gamma   90.00
#
_symmetry.space_group_name_H-M   'P 1'
#
loop_
_entity.id
_entity.type
_entity.pdbx_description
1 polymer ?
#
loop_
_entity_poly.entity_id
_entity_poly.type
_entity_poly.pdbx_seq_one_letter_code
_entity_poly.pdbx_strand_id
1 'polypeptide(L)'
;EYAIKTDNNNNNSTQSNRQRKKSVYLEDLENLNVDDITLQKKRRYNHIVKDYSILSDIDYYVNNLLSEIKLMTLAIIDKDKESVEEHLDYIENEYLINFDELYIPLLKDYSNMEASKNPIISYGGNESELIYLNGFELVKKIEYYGYQIVGTSYEEWVQKVDNGEDLLKNDVLRFIIIIH
;
A
#
# COMPACT_ATOMS: atom_id res chain seq x y z
N GLU A 1 -67.17 -19.22 -24.96
CA GLU A 1 -67.27 -19.66 -23.56
C GLU A 1 -65.87 -19.75 -22.96
N TYR A 2 -65.65 -18.99 -21.86
CA TYR A 2 -64.64 -19.12 -20.78
C TYR A 2 -63.13 -19.30 -21.14
N ALA A 3 -62.11 -18.78 -20.44
CA ALA A 3 -61.97 -17.87 -19.30
C ALA A 3 -60.50 -17.40 -19.22
N ILE A 4 -60.30 -16.30 -18.49
CA ILE A 4 -59.06 -15.60 -18.13
C ILE A 4 -58.10 -16.48 -17.32
N LYS A 5 -56.78 -16.31 -17.50
CA LYS A 5 -55.81 -16.13 -16.40
C LYS A 5 -54.52 -15.45 -16.90
N THR A 6 -54.43 -14.16 -16.59
CA THR A 6 -53.22 -13.33 -16.58
C THR A 6 -52.36 -13.69 -15.37
N ASP A 7 -51.11 -14.09 -15.61
CA ASP A 7 -50.04 -14.01 -14.62
C ASP A 7 -49.24 -12.73 -14.87
N ASN A 8 -49.75 -11.62 -14.34
CA ASN A 8 -49.03 -10.37 -14.18
C ASN A 8 -48.66 -10.26 -12.69
N ASN A 9 -47.49 -10.76 -12.30
CA ASN A 9 -46.90 -10.43 -11.01
C ASN A 9 -45.42 -10.85 -10.97
N ASN A 10 -44.51 -9.91 -11.20
CA ASN A 10 -43.24 -9.86 -10.46
C ASN A 10 -42.37 -8.59 -10.66
N ASN A 11 -42.79 -7.59 -11.42
CA ASN A 11 -41.96 -6.38 -11.64
C ASN A 11 -42.25 -5.17 -10.74
N ASN A 12 -43.25 -5.23 -9.84
CA ASN A 12 -43.64 -4.08 -9.02
C ASN A 12 -42.93 -3.98 -7.64
N SER A 13 -42.32 -5.05 -7.13
CA SER A 13 -41.68 -5.05 -5.80
C SER A 13 -40.29 -4.42 -5.79
N THR A 14 -39.53 -4.52 -6.89
CA THR A 14 -38.15 -4.01 -6.96
C THR A 14 -38.08 -2.51 -7.24
N GLN A 15 -39.01 -1.95 -8.03
CA GLN A 15 -39.12 -0.51 -8.24
C GLN A 15 -39.66 0.22 -7.00
N SER A 16 -40.63 -0.38 -6.29
CA SER A 16 -41.17 0.16 -5.03
C SER A 16 -40.09 0.24 -3.93
N ASN A 17 -39.23 -0.78 -3.81
CA ASN A 17 -38.14 -0.78 -2.82
C ASN A 17 -37.00 0.18 -3.17
N ARG A 18 -36.70 0.42 -4.45
CA ARG A 18 -35.74 1.46 -4.86
C ARG A 18 -36.29 2.87 -4.64
N GLN A 19 -37.57 3.10 -4.92
CA GLN A 19 -38.21 4.39 -4.66
C GLN A 19 -38.36 4.67 -3.15
N ARG A 20 -38.69 3.65 -2.35
CA ARG A 20 -38.73 3.77 -0.87
C ARG A 20 -37.36 3.98 -0.25
N LYS A 21 -36.30 3.28 -0.72
CA LYS A 21 -34.93 3.59 -0.24
C LYS A 21 -34.53 5.00 -0.63
N LYS A 22 -34.81 5.43 -1.87
CA LYS A 22 -34.49 6.78 -2.33
C LYS A 22 -35.28 7.86 -1.57
N SER A 23 -36.54 7.62 -1.20
CA SER A 23 -37.33 8.55 -0.39
C SER A 23 -36.87 8.62 1.06
N VAL A 24 -36.48 7.49 1.67
CA VAL A 24 -35.92 7.46 3.03
C VAL A 24 -34.57 8.21 3.09
N TYR A 25 -33.69 8.02 2.09
CA TYR A 25 -32.45 8.80 2.00
C TYR A 25 -32.68 10.30 1.72
N LEU A 26 -33.80 10.68 1.11
CA LEU A 26 -34.13 12.08 0.83
C LEU A 26 -34.77 12.78 2.04
N GLU A 27 -35.65 12.10 2.80
CA GLU A 27 -36.22 12.62 4.05
C GLU A 27 -35.17 12.79 5.16
N ASP A 28 -34.16 11.92 5.20
CA ASP A 28 -33.02 12.06 6.14
C ASP A 28 -32.08 13.22 5.75
N LEU A 29 -32.08 13.63 4.47
CA LEU A 29 -31.31 14.78 3.98
C LEU A 29 -32.08 16.10 4.11
N GLU A 30 -33.42 16.08 4.11
CA GLU A 30 -34.27 17.27 4.27
C GLU A 30 -34.30 17.80 5.72
N ASN A 31 -33.89 16.98 6.70
CA ASN A 31 -33.80 17.36 8.11
C ASN A 31 -32.37 17.76 8.57
N LEU A 32 -31.39 17.74 7.67
CA LEU A 32 -30.04 18.25 7.94
C LEU A 32 -29.95 19.71 7.52
N ASN A 33 -29.61 20.58 8.47
CA ASN A 33 -29.41 22.00 8.19
C ASN A 33 -28.36 22.14 7.07
N VAL A 34 -28.59 23.03 6.10
CA VAL A 34 -27.69 23.24 4.94
C VAL A 34 -26.27 23.58 5.41
N ASP A 35 -26.16 24.20 6.59
CA ASP A 35 -24.91 24.49 7.28
C ASP A 35 -24.17 23.21 7.74
N ASP A 36 -24.88 22.17 8.18
CA ASP A 36 -24.30 20.89 8.61
C ASP A 36 -23.76 20.08 7.42
N ILE A 37 -24.48 20.07 6.29
CA ILE A 37 -24.00 19.42 5.05
C ILE A 37 -22.75 20.15 4.53
N THR A 38 -22.75 21.48 4.58
CA THR A 38 -21.61 22.30 4.16
C THR A 38 -20.41 22.10 5.08
N LEU A 39 -20.63 22.01 6.39
CA LEU A 39 -19.60 21.73 7.39
C LEU A 39 -19.02 20.33 7.23
N GLN A 40 -19.84 19.31 6.97
CA GLN A 40 -19.38 17.94 6.68
C GLN A 40 -18.52 17.88 5.41
N LYS A 41 -18.94 18.54 4.33
CA LYS A 41 -18.15 18.63 3.09
C LYS A 41 -16.80 19.32 3.32
N LYS A 42 -16.78 20.41 4.08
CA LYS A 42 -15.55 21.14 4.43
C LYS A 42 -14.60 20.29 5.28
N ARG A 43 -15.12 19.55 6.27
CA ARG A 43 -14.32 18.61 7.09
C ARG A 43 -13.71 17.50 6.23
N ARG A 44 -14.50 16.91 5.34
CA ARG A 44 -14.02 15.87 4.41
C ARG A 44 -12.94 16.41 3.47
N TYR A 45 -13.13 17.60 2.93
CA TYR A 45 -12.12 18.26 2.09
C TYR A 45 -10.81 18.48 2.86
N ASN A 46 -10.88 19.01 4.08
CA ASN A 46 -9.70 19.21 4.92
C ASN A 46 -8.98 17.90 5.26
N HIS A 47 -9.71 16.81 5.48
CA HIS A 47 -9.13 15.49 5.70
C HIS A 47 -8.35 15.02 4.46
N ILE A 48 -8.95 15.10 3.28
CA ILE A 48 -8.30 14.72 2.02
C ILE A 48 -7.03 15.55 1.77
N VAL A 49 -7.09 16.87 2.00
CA VAL A 49 -5.91 17.75 1.84
C VAL A 49 -4.80 17.37 2.82
N LYS A 50 -5.15 17.04 4.07
CA LYS A 50 -4.19 16.58 5.07
C LYS A 50 -3.54 15.25 4.66
N ASP A 51 -4.34 14.26 4.27
CA ASP A 51 -3.82 12.96 3.84
C ASP A 51 -2.90 13.12 2.63
N TYR A 52 -3.31 13.93 1.64
CA TYR A 52 -2.50 14.21 0.46
C TYR A 52 -1.17 14.89 0.81
N SER A 53 -1.17 15.82 1.78
CA SER A 53 0.07 16.48 2.22
C SER A 53 1.06 15.55 2.90
N ILE A 54 0.59 14.42 3.46
CA ILE A 54 1.48 13.40 4.03
C ILE A 54 1.92 12.46 2.91
N LEU A 55 0.98 11.98 2.09
CA LEU A 55 1.24 11.05 0.99
C LEU A 55 2.11 11.65 -0.12
N SER A 56 2.21 12.97 -0.26
CA SER A 56 3.04 13.60 -1.29
C SER A 56 4.52 13.25 -1.19
N ASP A 57 4.97 12.90 0.02
CA ASP A 57 6.39 12.67 0.30
C ASP A 57 6.74 11.18 0.31
N ILE A 58 5.77 10.29 0.07
CA ILE A 58 6.00 8.84 0.15
C ILE A 58 7.06 8.37 -0.84
N ASP A 59 7.09 8.94 -2.04
CA ASP A 59 8.08 8.61 -3.07
C ASP A 59 9.50 8.97 -2.61
N TYR A 60 9.66 10.05 -1.82
CA TYR A 60 10.94 10.42 -1.24
C TYR A 60 11.41 9.38 -0.23
N TYR A 61 10.53 8.96 0.69
CA TYR A 61 10.85 7.94 1.69
C TYR A 61 11.15 6.58 1.06
N VAL A 62 10.38 6.19 0.04
CA VAL A 62 10.66 4.96 -0.71
C VAL A 62 12.05 5.05 -1.33
N ASN A 63 12.33 6.09 -2.12
CA ASN A 63 13.62 6.18 -2.82
C ASN A 63 14.82 6.23 -1.88
N ASN A 64 14.71 6.89 -0.73
CA ASN A 64 15.79 6.91 0.25
C ASN A 64 15.98 5.56 0.94
N LEU A 65 14.89 4.88 1.32
CA LEU A 65 14.97 3.50 1.83
C LEU A 65 15.69 2.57 0.84
N LEU A 66 15.30 2.61 -0.45
CA LEU A 66 15.95 1.79 -1.48
C LEU A 66 17.44 2.15 -1.63
N SER A 67 17.80 3.43 -1.43
CA SER A 67 19.18 3.91 -1.50
C SER A 67 20.02 3.42 -0.33
N GLU A 68 19.52 3.49 0.91
CA GLU A 68 20.20 2.94 2.08
C GLU A 68 20.43 1.44 1.95
N ILE A 69 19.45 0.68 1.45
CA ILE A 69 19.59 -0.76 1.23
C ILE A 69 20.67 -1.06 0.19
N LYS A 70 20.78 -0.24 -0.87
CA LYS A 70 21.85 -0.36 -1.87
C LYS A 70 23.22 -0.10 -1.24
N LEU A 71 23.35 0.95 -0.43
CA LEU A 71 24.61 1.28 0.25
C LEU A 71 25.01 0.22 1.28
N MET A 72 24.05 -0.26 2.08
CA MET A 72 24.23 -1.40 2.98
C MET A 72 24.74 -2.64 2.22
N THR A 73 24.15 -2.95 1.07
CA THR A 73 24.58 -4.12 0.27
C THR A 73 26.04 -4.00 -0.17
N LEU A 74 26.49 -2.79 -0.55
CA LEU A 74 27.90 -2.54 -0.88
C LEU A 74 28.79 -2.68 0.36
N ALA A 75 28.39 -2.14 1.51
CA ALA A 75 29.13 -2.25 2.76
C ALA A 75 29.26 -3.71 3.23
N ILE A 76 28.24 -4.55 3.03
CA ILE A 76 28.31 -6.00 3.30
C ILE A 76 29.39 -6.66 2.42
N ILE A 77 29.44 -6.33 1.13
CA ILE A 77 30.44 -6.88 0.19
C ILE A 77 31.85 -6.50 0.61
N ASP A 78 32.03 -5.25 1.07
CA ASP A 78 33.30 -4.73 1.57
C ASP A 78 33.63 -5.20 3.00
N LYS A 79 32.69 -5.91 3.65
CA LYS A 79 32.77 -6.38 5.05
C LYS A 79 33.02 -5.23 6.04
N ASP A 80 32.43 -4.07 5.77
CA ASP A 80 32.47 -2.90 6.64
C ASP A 80 31.32 -2.97 7.65
N LYS A 81 31.61 -3.52 8.83
CA LYS A 81 30.61 -3.69 9.88
C LYS A 81 29.99 -2.37 10.34
N GLU A 82 30.81 -1.33 10.51
CA GLU A 82 30.35 -0.04 11.04
C GLU A 82 29.35 0.59 10.07
N SER A 83 29.70 0.61 8.77
CA SER A 83 28.81 1.13 7.74
C SER A 83 27.53 0.31 7.59
N VAL A 84 27.60 -1.03 7.69
CA VAL A 84 26.38 -1.86 7.63
C VAL A 84 25.45 -1.57 8.80
N GLU A 85 25.98 -1.49 10.03
CA GLU A 85 25.17 -1.20 11.22
C GLU A 85 24.55 0.21 11.14
N GLU A 86 25.29 1.20 10.63
CA GLU A 86 24.76 2.55 10.39
C GLU A 86 23.60 2.54 9.39
N HIS A 87 23.76 1.88 8.23
CA HIS A 87 22.68 1.82 7.24
C HIS A 87 21.47 1.02 7.75
N LEU A 88 21.67 -0.05 8.51
CA LEU A 88 20.58 -0.80 9.14
C LEU A 88 19.80 0.06 10.13
N ASP A 89 20.48 0.86 10.94
CA ASP A 89 19.86 1.81 11.88
C ASP A 89 19.02 2.85 11.14
N TYR A 90 19.55 3.46 10.06
CA TYR A 90 18.80 4.39 9.22
C TYR A 90 17.57 3.74 8.59
N ILE A 91 17.73 2.53 8.02
CA ILE A 91 16.62 1.78 7.43
C ILE A 91 15.50 1.59 8.46
N GLU A 92 15.82 1.08 9.64
CA GLU A 92 14.84 0.78 10.68
C GLU A 92 14.19 2.05 11.24
N ASN A 93 15.02 2.98 11.73
CA ASN A 93 14.57 4.06 12.60
C ASN A 93 14.12 5.30 11.84
N GLU A 94 14.65 5.56 10.64
CA GLU A 94 14.27 6.74 9.85
C GLU A 94 13.26 6.42 8.75
N TYR A 95 13.28 5.21 8.16
CA TYR A 95 12.43 4.90 7.02
C TYR A 95 11.28 3.96 7.36
N LEU A 96 11.56 2.78 7.94
CA LEU A 96 10.53 1.78 8.21
C LEU A 96 9.50 2.25 9.25
N ILE A 97 9.95 2.95 10.30
CA ILE A 97 9.04 3.58 11.28
C ILE A 97 8.04 4.52 10.59
N ASN A 98 8.48 5.35 9.62
CA ASN A 98 7.57 6.25 8.91
C ASN A 98 6.57 5.49 8.03
N PHE A 99 6.96 4.35 7.46
CA PHE A 99 6.01 3.48 6.74
C PHE A 99 4.94 2.91 7.67
N ASP A 100 5.32 2.35 8.82
CA ASP A 100 4.39 1.72 9.75
C ASP A 100 3.49 2.75 10.46
N GLU A 101 4.05 3.88 10.92
CA GLU A 101 3.31 4.85 11.74
C GLU A 101 2.51 5.87 10.92
N LEU A 102 2.98 6.24 9.74
CA LEU A 102 2.36 7.31 8.93
C LEU A 102 1.70 6.78 7.66
N TYR A 103 2.47 6.10 6.81
CA TYR A 103 2.02 5.84 5.43
C TYR A 103 1.02 4.69 5.33
N ILE A 104 1.32 3.53 5.92
CA ILE A 104 0.46 2.34 5.86
C ILE A 104 -0.92 2.60 6.47
N PRO A 105 -1.05 3.24 7.65
CA PRO A 105 -2.36 3.58 8.21
C PRO A 105 -3.19 4.46 7.30
N LEU A 106 -2.59 5.47 6.67
CA LEU A 106 -3.28 6.36 5.72
C LEU A 106 -3.68 5.64 4.44
N LEU A 107 -2.78 4.81 3.90
CA LEU A 107 -3.02 4.05 2.67
C LEU A 107 -4.06 2.94 2.86
N LYS A 108 -4.30 2.49 4.09
CA LYS A 108 -5.29 1.46 4.40
C LYS A 108 -6.70 1.82 3.92
N ASP A 109 -7.07 3.09 3.99
CA ASP A 109 -8.36 3.59 3.48
C ASP A 109 -8.49 3.44 1.95
N TYR A 110 -7.36 3.35 1.27
CA TYR A 110 -7.23 3.18 -0.18
C TYR A 110 -6.89 1.74 -0.59
N SER A 111 -6.89 0.79 0.35
CA SER A 111 -6.54 -0.63 0.10
C SER A 111 -7.42 -1.35 -0.93
N ASN A 112 -8.65 -0.88 -1.14
CA ASN A 112 -9.59 -1.43 -2.12
C ASN A 112 -9.50 -0.76 -3.50
N MET A 113 -8.52 0.12 -3.73
CA MET A 113 -8.30 0.70 -5.04
C MET A 113 -7.86 -0.37 -6.04
N GLU A 114 -8.22 -0.15 -7.31
CA GLU A 114 -7.76 -1.00 -8.40
C GLU A 114 -6.23 -1.03 -8.45
N ALA A 115 -5.68 -2.21 -8.77
CA ALA A 115 -4.26 -2.38 -8.96
C ALA A 115 -3.73 -1.46 -10.07
N SER A 116 -2.47 -1.04 -9.92
CA SER A 116 -1.78 -0.27 -10.96
C SER A 116 -1.78 -1.03 -12.28
N LYS A 117 -1.83 -0.31 -13.40
CA LYS A 117 -1.61 -0.90 -14.74
C LYS A 117 -0.14 -1.14 -15.05
N ASN A 118 0.76 -0.55 -14.25
CA ASN A 118 2.20 -0.71 -14.38
C ASN A 118 2.62 -1.91 -13.52
N PRO A 119 3.12 -2.99 -14.13
CA PRO A 119 3.58 -4.14 -13.36
C PRO A 119 4.90 -3.84 -12.66
N ILE A 120 5.13 -4.56 -11.56
CA ILE A 120 6.39 -4.62 -10.84
C ILE A 120 6.89 -6.06 -10.92
N ILE A 121 8.20 -6.26 -10.93
CA ILE A 121 8.80 -7.59 -10.96
C ILE A 121 8.91 -8.12 -9.53
N SER A 122 8.26 -9.25 -9.26
CA SER A 122 8.48 -10.04 -8.04
C SER A 122 9.45 -11.18 -8.35
N TYR A 123 10.31 -11.49 -7.39
CA TYR A 123 11.29 -12.57 -7.49
C TYR A 123 10.96 -13.67 -6.48
N GLY A 124 11.11 -14.93 -6.89
CA GLY A 124 10.84 -16.08 -6.02
C GLY A 124 11.42 -17.36 -6.61
N GLY A 125 12.31 -18.03 -5.88
CA GLY A 125 12.75 -19.39 -6.22
C GLY A 125 13.45 -19.50 -7.59
N ASN A 126 14.26 -18.51 -7.95
CA ASN A 126 14.91 -18.31 -9.26
C ASN A 126 13.97 -17.95 -10.42
N GLU A 127 12.68 -17.75 -10.15
CA GLU A 127 11.73 -17.26 -11.13
C GLU A 127 11.40 -15.78 -10.89
N SER A 128 10.88 -15.14 -11.93
CA SER A 128 10.39 -13.75 -11.85
C SER A 128 9.00 -13.68 -12.44
N GLU A 129 8.10 -12.99 -11.75
CA GLU A 129 6.72 -12.77 -12.19
C GLU A 129 6.38 -11.28 -12.21
N LEU A 130 5.49 -10.89 -13.13
CA LEU A 130 4.92 -9.55 -13.16
C LEU A 130 3.71 -9.52 -12.23
N ILE A 131 3.78 -8.66 -11.22
CA ILE A 131 2.68 -8.42 -10.27
C ILE A 131 2.16 -6.99 -10.42
N TYR A 132 0.88 -6.81 -10.14
CA TYR A 132 0.20 -5.52 -10.23
C TYR A 132 -0.31 -5.17 -8.85
N LEU A 133 0.28 -4.13 -8.25
CA LEU A 133 -0.03 -3.71 -6.88
C LEU A 133 -0.71 -2.34 -6.91
N ASN A 134 -1.67 -2.11 -6.03
CA ASN A 134 -2.08 -0.75 -5.70
C ASN A 134 -1.07 -0.11 -4.73
N GLY A 135 -1.23 1.19 -4.44
CA GLY A 135 -0.27 1.94 -3.61
C GLY A 135 -0.12 1.37 -2.19
N PHE A 136 -1.22 0.91 -1.59
CA PHE A 136 -1.19 0.27 -0.26
C PHE A 136 -0.40 -1.04 -0.29
N GLU A 137 -0.68 -1.91 -1.26
CA GLU A 137 0.00 -3.20 -1.39
C GLU A 137 1.49 -3.04 -1.68
N LEU A 138 1.86 -2.07 -2.53
CA LEU A 138 3.24 -1.76 -2.84
C LEU A 138 4.02 -1.35 -1.59
N VAL A 139 3.52 -0.35 -0.86
CA VAL A 139 4.19 0.20 0.32
C VAL A 139 4.32 -0.86 1.40
N LYS A 140 3.27 -1.66 1.63
CA LYS A 140 3.32 -2.77 2.58
C LYS A 140 4.34 -3.85 2.18
N LYS A 141 4.50 -4.12 0.88
CA LYS A 141 5.51 -5.08 0.40
C LYS A 141 6.93 -4.54 0.59
N ILE A 142 7.15 -3.26 0.33
CA ILE A 142 8.43 -2.57 0.59
C ILE A 142 8.76 -2.62 2.08
N GLU A 143 7.82 -2.26 2.95
CA GLU A 143 7.97 -2.29 4.41
C GLU A 143 8.31 -3.69 4.91
N TYR A 144 7.54 -4.70 4.51
CA TYR A 144 7.81 -6.10 4.85
C TYR A 144 9.24 -6.52 4.49
N TYR A 145 9.68 -6.19 3.27
CA TYR A 145 11.02 -6.52 2.80
C TYR A 145 12.13 -5.74 3.49
N GLY A 146 11.88 -4.47 3.84
CA GLY A 146 12.79 -3.71 4.68
C GLY A 146 13.01 -4.36 6.03
N TYR A 147 11.94 -4.81 6.70
CA TYR A 147 12.06 -5.53 7.96
C TYR A 147 12.76 -6.89 7.83
N GLN A 148 12.64 -7.59 6.69
CA GLN A 148 13.43 -8.80 6.44
C GLN A 148 14.94 -8.51 6.37
N ILE A 149 15.31 -7.36 5.82
CA ILE A 149 16.71 -6.93 5.74
C ILE A 149 17.24 -6.57 7.11
N VAL A 150 16.52 -5.73 7.86
CA VAL A 150 16.89 -5.33 9.23
C VAL A 150 16.93 -6.53 10.18
N GLY A 151 16.03 -7.50 10.01
CA GLY A 151 16.02 -8.72 10.82
C GLY A 151 17.20 -9.67 10.56
N THR A 152 18.05 -9.41 9.56
CA THR A 152 19.22 -10.21 9.24
C THR A 152 20.48 -9.53 9.79
N SER A 153 21.22 -10.19 10.67
CA SER A 153 22.41 -9.57 11.29
C SER A 153 23.56 -9.40 10.29
N TYR A 154 24.50 -8.49 10.61
CA TYR A 154 25.73 -8.32 9.83
C TYR A 154 26.49 -9.64 9.65
N GLU A 155 26.63 -10.43 10.71
CA GLU A 155 27.35 -11.72 10.63
C GLU A 155 26.65 -12.71 9.70
N GLU A 156 25.31 -12.74 9.68
CA GLU A 156 24.56 -13.59 8.76
C GLU A 156 24.73 -13.13 7.31
N TRP A 157 24.68 -11.81 7.06
CA TRP A 157 24.91 -11.24 5.74
C TRP A 157 26.30 -11.56 5.20
N VAL A 158 27.34 -11.37 6.01
CA VAL A 158 28.71 -11.72 5.62
C VAL A 158 28.87 -13.21 5.40
N GLN A 159 28.23 -14.05 6.23
CA GLN A 159 28.26 -15.50 6.05
C GLN A 159 27.67 -15.91 4.69
N LYS A 160 26.58 -15.28 4.22
CA LYS A 160 26.03 -15.51 2.88
C LYS A 160 27.06 -15.21 1.79
N VAL A 161 27.73 -14.05 1.89
CA VAL A 161 28.81 -13.67 0.94
C VAL A 161 29.97 -14.66 0.98
N ASP A 162 30.41 -15.06 2.17
CA ASP A 162 31.52 -16.01 2.34
C ASP A 162 31.21 -17.42 1.84
N ASN A 163 29.93 -17.80 1.84
CA ASN A 163 29.44 -19.03 1.22
C ASN A 163 29.35 -18.94 -0.32
N GLY A 164 29.65 -17.77 -0.91
CA GLY A 164 29.56 -17.52 -2.34
C GLY A 164 28.15 -17.22 -2.84
N GLU A 165 27.23 -16.84 -1.95
CA GLU A 165 25.90 -16.38 -2.35
C GLU A 165 26.00 -15.00 -3.02
N ASP A 166 25.32 -14.86 -4.16
CA ASP A 166 25.20 -13.59 -4.85
C ASP A 166 24.06 -12.79 -4.20
N LEU A 167 24.40 -11.78 -3.40
CA LEU A 167 23.42 -10.94 -2.73
C LEU A 167 22.49 -10.22 -3.73
N LEU A 168 22.97 -9.92 -4.94
CA LEU A 168 22.15 -9.32 -5.99
C LEU A 168 21.14 -10.32 -6.57
N LYS A 169 21.22 -11.60 -6.23
CA LYS A 169 20.21 -12.61 -6.57
C LYS A 169 19.18 -12.83 -5.46
N ASN A 170 19.39 -12.25 -4.27
CA ASN A 170 18.42 -12.34 -3.20
C ASN A 170 17.09 -11.68 -3.61
N ASP A 171 15.99 -12.41 -3.52
CA ASP A 171 14.68 -11.97 -4.03
C ASP A 171 14.21 -10.64 -3.40
N VAL A 172 14.52 -10.42 -2.12
CA VAL A 172 14.19 -9.21 -1.36
C VAL A 172 15.03 -8.03 -1.87
N LEU A 173 16.35 -8.20 -1.97
CA LEU A 173 17.25 -7.16 -2.48
C LEU A 173 16.97 -6.84 -3.95
N ARG A 174 16.69 -7.84 -4.79
CA ARG A 174 16.32 -7.63 -6.20
C ARG A 174 15.05 -6.82 -6.36
N PHE A 175 14.03 -7.13 -5.56
CA PHE A 175 12.78 -6.38 -5.58
C PHE A 175 13.03 -4.90 -5.29
N ILE A 176 13.81 -4.61 -4.24
CA ILE A 176 14.12 -3.25 -3.79
C ILE A 176 15.03 -2.52 -4.77
N ILE A 177 16.05 -3.18 -5.32
CA ILE A 177 17.05 -2.55 -6.19
C ILE A 177 16.44 -2.13 -7.55
N ILE A 178 15.46 -2.87 -8.05
CA ILE A 178 14.92 -2.75 -9.42
C ILE A 178 13.68 -1.86 -9.50
N ILE A 179 13.03 -1.53 -8.37
CA ILE A 179 11.96 -0.53 -8.35
C ILE A 179 12.57 0.86 -8.65
N HIS A 180 12.49 1.28 -9.91
CA HIS A 180 12.80 2.61 -10.45
C HIS A 180 11.74 3.01 -11.47
#